data_AF-A0A378I063-F1
#
_entry.id   AF-A0A378I063-F1
#
_cell.length_a   1.000
_cell.length_b   1.000
_cell.length_c   1.000
_cell.angle_alpha   90.00
_cell.angle_beta   90.00
_cell.angle_gamma   90.00
#
_symmetry.space_group_name_H-M   'P 1'
#
loop_
_entity.id
_entity.type
_entity.pdbx_description
1 polymer ?
#
loop_
_entity_poly.entity_id
_entity_poly.type
_entity_poly.pdbx_seq_one_letter_code
_entity_poly.pdbx_strand_id
1 'polypeptide(L)'
;MRVNNYIAPFILSPILAFANPKDIPENIIFSMPVAPENTIVSHYSNETDSLPQDNLITRKNYPTQIVRINGVIKNRNLTCAEVNKEIDKIFINKIRPNQFYYNTYIFCGYNPDNYYAVNFSINSYFDPLNDDAIDYLQTYLKEFNGRDLLGTKFYVESAKGVIAALTINVGTKKASKGPLILYRQDHSNFYFNNNLELRTELVNDIRQHFFSTDPDELLAFFDKWVFPNAGSFYQRILMDSNYMEAQPEAIFLMDNEPNLFVSNLKYYYSNNCATNPNKHCL
;
A
#
# COMPACT_ATOMS: atom_id res chain seq x y z
N MET A 1 -9.87 60.58 48.39
CA MET A 1 -8.89 61.06 47.39
C MET A 1 -7.95 59.91 47.07
N ARG A 2 -8.08 59.37 45.85
CA ARG A 2 -7.26 58.41 45.07
C ARG A 2 -6.49 57.28 45.79
N VAL A 3 -7.02 56.06 45.65
CA VAL A 3 -6.24 54.81 45.65
C VAL A 3 -6.04 54.42 44.18
N ASN A 4 -4.79 54.36 43.74
CA ASN A 4 -4.39 53.88 42.41
C ASN A 4 -4.46 52.35 42.40
N ASN A 5 -5.40 51.78 41.64
CA ASN A 5 -5.34 50.37 41.26
C ASN A 5 -4.93 50.30 39.78
N TYR A 6 -3.70 49.86 39.54
CA TYR A 6 -3.23 49.47 38.22
C TYR A 6 -3.96 48.19 37.79
N ILE A 7 -4.83 48.29 36.79
CA ILE A 7 -5.37 47.14 36.07
C ILE A 7 -4.42 46.90 34.89
N ALA A 8 -3.54 45.92 35.03
CA ALA A 8 -2.77 45.40 33.90
C ALA A 8 -3.67 44.45 33.09
N PRO A 9 -3.77 44.59 31.76
CA PRO A 9 -4.55 43.69 30.93
C PRO A 9 -3.78 42.37 30.76
N PHE A 10 -4.38 41.26 31.20
CA PHE A 10 -3.95 39.92 30.79
C PHE A 10 -4.33 39.74 29.31
N ILE A 11 -3.38 40.07 28.43
CA ILE A 11 -3.42 39.67 27.03
C ILE A 11 -3.08 38.17 27.02
N LEU A 12 -4.12 37.33 27.10
CA LEU A 12 -4.02 35.92 26.71
C LEU A 12 -4.06 35.89 25.18
N SER A 13 -2.89 36.02 24.56
CA SER A 13 -2.71 35.63 23.17
C SER A 13 -3.06 34.14 23.06
N PRO A 14 -3.93 33.73 22.11
CA PRO A 14 -4.06 32.32 21.79
C PRO A 14 -2.70 31.87 21.26
N ILE A 15 -2.09 30.95 22.00
CA ILE A 15 -0.96 30.17 21.52
C ILE A 15 -1.47 29.51 20.24
N LEU A 16 -0.96 29.97 19.09
CA LEU A 16 -1.08 29.27 17.83
C LEU A 16 -0.58 27.85 18.07
N ALA A 17 -1.51 26.90 18.18
CA ALA A 17 -1.21 25.49 18.11
C ALA A 17 -0.78 25.23 16.67
N PHE A 18 0.51 25.38 16.40
CA PHE A 18 1.11 24.74 15.25
C PHE A 18 1.02 23.24 15.52
N ALA A 19 -0.02 22.61 14.96
CA ALA A 19 0.02 21.20 14.65
C ALA A 19 1.17 21.02 13.66
N ASN A 20 2.39 20.80 14.16
CA ASN A 20 3.41 20.16 13.36
C ASN A 20 2.81 18.82 12.95
N PRO A 21 2.71 18.50 11.65
CA PRO A 21 2.43 17.13 11.25
C PRO A 21 3.57 16.32 11.84
N LYS A 22 3.28 15.55 12.90
CA LYS A 22 4.20 14.54 13.36
C LYS A 22 4.50 13.69 12.14
N ASP A 23 5.79 13.55 11.81
CA ASP A 23 6.28 12.51 10.92
C ASP A 23 5.47 11.26 11.19
N ILE A 24 4.69 10.87 10.18
CA ILE A 24 3.76 9.74 10.25
C ILE A 24 4.62 8.56 10.68
N PRO A 25 4.46 7.99 11.90
CA PRO A 25 5.12 6.74 12.23
C PRO A 25 4.76 5.77 11.10
N GLU A 26 5.68 4.92 10.65
CA GLU A 26 5.42 3.91 9.61
C GLU A 26 4.26 2.99 10.04
N ASN A 27 3.03 3.48 9.88
CA ASN A 27 1.81 2.82 10.23
C ASN A 27 1.42 1.84 9.13
N ILE A 28 2.22 1.74 8.06
CA ILE A 28 2.09 0.79 6.97
C ILE A 28 3.11 -0.32 7.21
N ILE A 29 2.63 -1.54 7.38
CA ILE A 29 3.47 -2.71 7.61
C ILE A 29 3.34 -3.63 6.40
N PHE A 30 4.46 -3.90 5.72
CA PHE A 30 4.52 -4.91 4.66
C PHE A 30 4.61 -6.30 5.27
N SER A 31 3.69 -7.17 4.86
CA SER A 31 3.76 -8.61 5.12
C SER A 31 4.48 -9.26 3.94
N MET A 32 5.77 -9.47 4.11
CA MET A 32 6.56 -10.23 3.14
C MET A 32 6.15 -11.70 3.23
N PRO A 33 5.91 -12.37 2.07
CA PRO A 33 5.62 -13.79 2.08
C PRO A 33 6.82 -14.56 2.62
N VAL A 34 6.57 -15.70 3.26
CA VAL A 34 7.64 -16.61 3.69
C VAL A 34 8.35 -17.09 2.43
N ALA A 35 9.61 -16.66 2.27
CA ALA A 35 10.42 -17.06 1.13
C ALA A 35 10.75 -18.56 1.24
N PRO A 36 10.61 -19.34 0.17
CA PRO A 36 11.06 -20.73 0.16
C PRO A 36 12.55 -20.83 0.48
N GLU A 37 12.99 -21.98 1.00
CA GLU A 37 14.42 -22.23 1.19
C GLU A 37 15.20 -22.06 -0.13
N ASN A 38 16.47 -21.62 -0.03
CA ASN A 38 17.36 -21.41 -1.17
C ASN A 38 16.80 -20.43 -2.21
N THR A 39 16.26 -19.31 -1.74
CA THR A 39 15.78 -18.22 -2.61
C THR A 39 16.44 -16.89 -2.27
N ILE A 40 16.55 -16.04 -3.29
CA ILE A 40 16.88 -14.62 -3.14
C ILE A 40 15.63 -13.83 -3.53
N VAL A 41 15.25 -12.89 -2.67
CA VAL A 41 14.08 -12.04 -2.83
C VAL A 41 14.51 -10.59 -2.99
N SER A 42 13.84 -9.86 -3.87
CA SER A 42 14.02 -8.43 -4.04
C SER A 42 12.65 -7.74 -4.08
N HIS A 43 12.53 -6.63 -3.35
CA HIS A 43 11.31 -5.85 -3.25
C HIS A 43 11.61 -4.40 -3.63
N TYR A 44 10.82 -3.87 -4.56
CA TYR A 44 10.91 -2.49 -5.02
C TYR A 44 9.52 -1.87 -4.95
N SER A 45 9.36 -0.78 -4.23
CA SER A 45 8.07 -0.11 -4.14
C SER A 45 8.21 1.35 -3.71
N ASN A 46 7.28 2.17 -4.18
CA ASN A 46 6.99 3.50 -3.63
C ASN A 46 5.61 3.52 -2.94
N GLU A 47 5.18 2.38 -2.38
CA GLU A 47 3.83 2.23 -1.84
C GLU A 47 3.54 3.14 -0.64
N THR A 48 4.58 3.42 0.12
CA THR A 48 4.56 4.28 1.31
C THR A 48 4.50 5.75 0.96
N ASP A 49 4.89 6.14 -0.25
CA ASP A 49 5.04 7.54 -0.61
C ASP A 49 3.66 8.22 -0.71
N SER A 50 3.62 9.51 -0.38
CA SER A 50 2.48 10.36 -0.68
C SER A 50 2.47 10.65 -2.18
N LEU A 51 1.30 10.56 -2.81
CA LEU A 51 1.16 10.92 -4.23
C LEU A 51 1.27 12.44 -4.34
N PRO A 52 2.18 12.99 -5.17
CA PRO A 52 2.19 14.42 -5.45
C PRO A 52 0.88 14.79 -6.15
N GLN A 53 0.06 15.64 -5.54
CA GLN A 53 -1.27 15.99 -6.06
C GLN A 53 -1.20 16.57 -7.49
N ASP A 54 -0.15 17.33 -7.80
CA ASP A 54 0.05 17.95 -9.12
C ASP A 54 0.18 16.93 -10.26
N ASN A 55 0.65 15.71 -9.97
CA ASN A 55 0.83 14.67 -10.99
C ASN A 55 -0.51 14.01 -11.38
N LEU A 56 -1.53 14.07 -10.53
CA LEU A 56 -2.80 13.37 -10.75
C LEU A 56 -3.81 14.18 -11.57
N ILE A 57 -3.64 15.51 -11.63
CA ILE A 57 -4.61 16.44 -12.23
C ILE A 57 -4.76 16.20 -13.75
N THR A 58 -3.71 15.73 -14.42
CA THR A 58 -3.67 15.60 -15.89
C THR A 58 -3.84 14.17 -16.39
N ARG A 59 -4.00 13.18 -15.51
CA ARG A 59 -3.98 11.77 -15.93
C ARG A 59 -5.31 11.32 -16.54
N LYS A 60 -5.29 10.92 -17.82
CA LYS A 60 -6.40 10.19 -18.46
C LYS A 60 -6.60 8.81 -17.83
N ASN A 61 -7.83 8.31 -17.85
CA ASN A 61 -8.14 6.98 -17.31
C ASN A 61 -7.28 5.90 -18.00
N TYR A 62 -6.56 5.10 -17.21
CA TYR A 62 -5.63 4.09 -17.69
C TYR A 62 -5.60 2.88 -16.74
N PRO A 63 -5.63 1.64 -17.27
CA PRO A 63 -5.66 0.43 -16.43
C PRO A 63 -4.35 0.23 -15.68
N THR A 64 -4.45 -0.37 -14.49
CA THR A 64 -3.28 -0.87 -13.79
C THR A 64 -2.58 -1.95 -14.61
N GLN A 65 -1.26 -1.88 -14.66
CA GLN A 65 -0.42 -2.84 -15.36
C GLN A 65 0.03 -3.93 -14.40
N ILE A 66 -0.05 -5.18 -14.82
CA ILE A 66 0.26 -6.37 -14.02
C ILE A 66 1.37 -7.17 -14.69
N VAL A 67 2.32 -7.61 -13.89
CA VAL A 67 3.35 -8.60 -14.27
C VAL A 67 3.27 -9.76 -13.30
N ARG A 68 3.01 -10.97 -13.82
CA ARG A 68 2.83 -12.19 -13.03
C ARG A 68 3.52 -13.38 -13.71
N ILE A 69 4.82 -13.24 -13.90
CA ILE A 69 5.64 -14.17 -14.67
C ILE A 69 6.25 -15.19 -13.73
N ASN A 70 6.19 -16.47 -14.10
CA ASN A 70 6.97 -17.54 -13.50
C ASN A 70 7.82 -18.19 -14.60
N GLY A 71 9.13 -18.25 -14.40
CA GLY A 71 10.08 -18.78 -15.38
C GLY A 71 10.94 -19.90 -14.80
N VAL A 72 11.23 -20.91 -15.62
CA VAL A 72 12.18 -21.98 -15.29
C VAL A 72 13.47 -21.73 -16.06
N ILE A 73 14.60 -21.73 -15.36
CA ILE A 73 15.91 -21.48 -15.95
C ILE A 73 16.53 -22.83 -16.30
N LYS A 74 16.34 -23.26 -17.55
CA LYS A 74 16.87 -24.54 -18.04
C LYS A 74 18.22 -24.36 -18.69
N ASN A 75 19.21 -25.14 -18.25
CA ASN A 75 20.53 -25.27 -18.88
C ASN A 75 21.27 -23.93 -19.08
N ARG A 76 21.02 -22.96 -18.21
CA ARG A 76 21.78 -21.71 -18.16
C ARG A 76 22.48 -21.70 -16.81
N ASN A 77 23.81 -21.77 -16.80
CA ASN A 77 24.63 -21.70 -15.60
C ASN A 77 24.67 -20.26 -15.07
N LEU A 78 23.49 -19.69 -14.81
CA LEU A 78 23.28 -18.32 -14.35
C LEU A 78 23.08 -18.33 -12.85
N THR A 79 23.66 -17.37 -12.17
CA THR A 79 23.39 -17.07 -10.76
C THR A 79 22.14 -16.21 -10.63
N CYS A 80 21.53 -16.17 -9.44
CA CYS A 80 20.40 -15.27 -9.20
C CYS A 80 20.75 -13.79 -9.37
N ALA A 81 22.01 -13.40 -9.17
CA ALA A 81 22.45 -12.03 -9.45
C ALA A 81 22.37 -11.69 -10.94
N GLU A 82 22.76 -12.61 -11.82
CA GLU A 82 22.66 -12.42 -13.27
C GLU A 82 21.20 -12.43 -13.75
N VAL A 83 20.37 -13.28 -13.16
CA VAL A 83 18.92 -13.29 -13.39
C VAL A 83 18.32 -11.93 -13.05
N ASN A 84 18.58 -11.41 -11.85
CA ASN A 84 18.07 -10.11 -11.42
C ASN A 84 18.57 -8.99 -12.33
N LYS A 85 19.83 -9.02 -12.78
CA LYS A 85 20.36 -8.01 -13.71
C LYS A 85 19.63 -7.98 -15.06
N GLU A 86 19.24 -9.14 -15.60
CA GLU A 86 18.45 -9.19 -16.83
C GLU A 86 17.02 -8.68 -16.58
N ILE A 87 16.40 -9.01 -15.45
CA ILE A 87 15.10 -8.47 -15.05
C ILE A 87 15.17 -6.94 -14.91
N ASP A 88 16.20 -6.43 -14.23
CA ASP A 88 16.39 -5.00 -14.01
C ASP A 88 16.48 -4.23 -15.32
N LYS A 89 17.22 -4.78 -16.29
CA LYS A 89 17.41 -4.18 -17.61
C LYS A 89 16.10 -4.03 -18.39
N ILE A 90 15.23 -5.04 -18.33
CA ILE A 90 13.98 -5.05 -19.12
C ILE A 90 12.78 -4.47 -18.37
N PHE A 91 12.83 -4.42 -17.05
CA PHE A 91 11.67 -4.07 -16.23
C PHE A 91 12.00 -3.02 -15.16
N ILE A 92 12.76 -3.36 -14.11
CA ILE A 92 12.90 -2.47 -12.93
C ILE A 92 13.45 -1.09 -13.31
N ASN A 93 14.48 -1.02 -14.14
CA ASN A 93 15.06 0.26 -14.57
C ASN A 93 14.18 1.07 -15.53
N LYS A 94 13.05 0.50 -15.99
CA LYS A 94 12.08 1.15 -16.86
C LYS A 94 10.89 1.70 -16.07
N ILE A 95 10.62 1.19 -14.87
CA ILE A 95 9.56 1.69 -14.00
C ILE A 95 10.14 2.75 -13.07
N ARG A 96 10.05 4.02 -13.49
CA ARG A 96 10.67 5.15 -12.78
C ARG A 96 9.76 5.67 -11.64
N PRO A 97 10.27 5.88 -10.42
CA PRO A 97 9.45 6.31 -9.28
C PRO A 97 8.71 7.64 -9.44
N ASN A 98 9.24 8.55 -10.27
CA ASN A 98 8.63 9.84 -10.55
C ASN A 98 7.52 9.78 -11.62
N GLN A 99 7.42 8.68 -12.36
CA GLN A 99 6.43 8.48 -13.42
C GLN A 99 5.40 7.41 -13.06
N PHE A 100 5.77 6.49 -12.17
CA PHE A 100 4.96 5.34 -11.84
C PHE A 100 4.77 5.18 -10.35
N TYR A 101 3.56 4.79 -10.03
CA TYR A 101 3.26 4.11 -8.80
C TYR A 101 3.50 2.61 -8.98
N TYR A 102 4.21 1.93 -8.09
CA TYR A 102 4.52 0.51 -8.27
C TYR A 102 4.80 -0.27 -6.99
N ASN A 103 4.55 -1.57 -7.06
CA ASN A 103 4.95 -2.53 -6.06
C ASN A 103 5.39 -3.82 -6.74
N THR A 104 6.65 -4.19 -6.58
CA THR A 104 7.29 -5.28 -7.32
C THR A 104 8.03 -6.21 -6.38
N TYR A 105 7.67 -7.49 -6.44
CA TYR A 105 8.36 -8.60 -5.80
C TYR A 105 8.99 -9.49 -6.85
N ILE A 106 10.29 -9.72 -6.71
CA ILE A 106 11.04 -10.67 -7.51
C ILE A 106 11.55 -11.74 -6.57
N PHE A 107 11.40 -13.00 -6.96
CA PHE A 107 12.12 -14.09 -6.31
C PHE A 107 12.93 -14.86 -7.35
N CYS A 108 14.09 -15.36 -6.94
CA CYS A 108 14.92 -16.29 -7.69
C CYS A 108 15.30 -17.47 -6.80
N GLY A 109 14.90 -18.69 -7.19
CA GLY A 109 15.33 -19.91 -6.52
C GLY A 109 16.65 -20.40 -7.11
N TYR A 110 17.52 -20.95 -6.27
CA TYR A 110 18.81 -21.52 -6.69
C TYR A 110 19.02 -22.93 -6.14
N ASN A 111 19.86 -23.71 -6.81
CA ASN A 111 20.33 -25.01 -6.31
C ASN A 111 21.44 -24.77 -5.27
N PRO A 112 21.32 -25.26 -4.02
CA PRO A 112 22.31 -25.04 -2.97
C PRO A 112 23.69 -25.68 -3.25
N ASP A 113 23.76 -26.71 -4.09
CA ASP A 113 25.00 -27.43 -4.38
C ASP A 113 25.93 -26.65 -5.31
N ASN A 114 25.38 -25.88 -6.25
CA ASN A 114 26.15 -25.17 -7.27
C ASN A 114 25.80 -23.67 -7.40
N TYR A 115 24.84 -23.18 -6.60
CA TYR A 115 24.37 -21.80 -6.55
C TYR A 115 23.81 -21.24 -7.86
N TYR A 116 23.51 -22.09 -8.84
CA TYR A 116 22.85 -21.68 -10.08
C TYR A 116 21.35 -21.55 -9.88
N ALA A 117 20.79 -20.51 -10.51
CA ALA A 117 19.38 -20.21 -10.51
C ALA A 117 18.60 -21.30 -11.26
N VAL A 118 17.50 -21.76 -10.64
CA VAL A 118 16.63 -22.81 -11.18
C VAL A 118 15.31 -22.25 -11.68
N ASN A 119 14.81 -21.19 -11.05
CA ASN A 119 13.57 -20.53 -11.41
C ASN A 119 13.58 -19.07 -10.96
N PHE A 120 12.64 -18.30 -11.49
CA PHE A 120 12.37 -16.95 -11.05
C PHE A 120 10.88 -16.62 -11.15
N SER A 121 10.45 -15.62 -10.42
CA SER A 121 9.18 -14.95 -10.70
C SER A 121 9.27 -13.45 -10.60
N ILE A 122 8.34 -12.78 -11.28
CA ILE A 122 8.10 -11.36 -11.16
C ILE A 122 6.61 -11.20 -10.84
N ASN A 123 6.32 -10.63 -9.67
CA ASN A 123 4.99 -10.25 -9.23
C ASN A 123 4.97 -8.74 -9.05
N SER A 124 4.29 -8.03 -9.94
CA SER A 124 4.24 -6.58 -9.91
C SER A 124 2.89 -6.06 -10.33
N TYR A 125 2.50 -4.94 -9.73
CA TYR A 125 1.50 -4.05 -10.27
C TYR A 125 2.04 -2.62 -10.29
N PHE A 126 1.67 -1.85 -11.30
CA PHE A 126 2.07 -0.46 -11.41
C PHE A 126 1.08 0.38 -12.21
N ASP A 127 1.00 1.67 -11.89
CA ASP A 127 0.13 2.65 -12.51
C ASP A 127 0.96 3.87 -12.96
N PRO A 128 0.81 4.34 -14.21
CA PRO A 128 1.41 5.60 -14.64
C PRO A 128 0.71 6.77 -13.92
N LEU A 129 1.48 7.73 -13.42
CA LEU A 129 0.99 8.83 -12.59
C LEU A 129 0.32 9.95 -13.40
N ASN A 130 0.75 10.18 -14.64
CA ASN A 130 0.29 11.25 -15.52
C ASN A 130 0.29 10.84 -17.00
N ASP A 131 -0.17 11.73 -17.89
CA ASP A 131 -0.26 11.45 -19.33
C ASP A 131 1.10 11.20 -20.00
N ASP A 132 2.15 11.92 -19.61
CA ASP A 132 3.51 11.69 -20.13
C ASP A 132 4.02 10.29 -19.74
N ALA A 133 3.71 9.83 -18.53
CA ALA A 133 4.03 8.49 -18.07
C ALA A 133 3.24 7.43 -18.85
N ILE A 134 2.00 7.71 -19.25
CA ILE A 134 1.21 6.82 -20.11
C ILE A 134 1.85 6.71 -21.50
N ASP A 135 2.27 7.83 -22.09
CA ASP A 135 2.86 7.83 -23.43
C ASP A 135 4.23 7.13 -23.43
N TYR A 136 5.02 7.32 -22.36
CA TYR A 136 6.23 6.54 -22.09
C TYR A 136 5.91 5.04 -21.96
N LEU A 137 4.90 4.68 -21.16
CA LEU A 137 4.49 3.30 -20.93
C LEU A 137 4.09 2.62 -22.24
N GLN A 138 3.32 3.27 -23.10
CA GLN A 138 2.93 2.71 -24.40
C GLN A 138 4.15 2.42 -25.28
N THR A 139 5.17 3.28 -25.24
CA THR A 139 6.43 3.06 -25.96
C THR A 139 7.21 1.90 -25.38
N TYR A 140 7.31 1.83 -24.04
CA TYR A 140 7.92 0.71 -23.32
C TYR A 140 7.25 -0.63 -23.66
N LEU A 141 5.91 -0.68 -23.65
CA LEU A 141 5.15 -1.90 -23.96
C LEU A 141 5.36 -2.35 -25.40
N LYS A 142 5.38 -1.44 -26.37
CA LYS A 142 5.70 -1.77 -27.78
C LYS A 142 7.09 -2.38 -27.92
N GLU A 143 8.05 -1.92 -27.12
CA GLU A 143 9.43 -2.39 -27.20
C GLU A 143 9.63 -3.74 -26.50
N PHE A 144 9.11 -3.90 -25.28
CA PHE A 144 9.48 -4.99 -24.38
C PHE A 144 8.41 -6.08 -24.19
N ASN A 145 7.13 -5.77 -24.41
CA ASN A 145 6.05 -6.74 -24.20
C ASN A 145 6.18 -7.90 -25.22
N GLY A 146 6.23 -9.14 -24.75
CA GLY A 146 6.47 -10.35 -25.55
C GLY A 146 7.94 -10.69 -25.84
N ARG A 147 8.92 -9.95 -25.27
CA ARG A 147 10.35 -10.30 -25.41
C ARG A 147 10.72 -11.56 -24.63
N ASP A 148 11.80 -12.22 -25.07
CA ASP A 148 12.40 -13.31 -24.29
C ASP A 148 13.10 -12.74 -23.06
N LEU A 149 12.78 -13.31 -21.90
CA LEU A 149 13.43 -13.13 -20.62
C LEU A 149 13.83 -14.51 -20.11
N LEU A 150 15.11 -14.85 -20.31
CA LEU A 150 15.70 -16.08 -19.78
C LEU A 150 14.98 -17.37 -20.25
N GLY A 151 14.44 -17.36 -21.48
CA GLY A 151 13.66 -18.48 -22.03
C GLY A 151 12.17 -18.47 -21.67
N THR A 152 11.69 -17.45 -20.98
CA THR A 152 10.27 -17.19 -20.68
C THR A 152 9.85 -15.87 -21.32
N LYS A 153 8.62 -15.78 -21.84
CA LYS A 153 8.13 -14.53 -22.43
C LYS A 153 7.77 -13.51 -21.34
N PHE A 154 8.28 -12.29 -21.48
CA PHE A 154 7.93 -11.18 -20.61
C PHE A 154 6.61 -10.56 -21.07
N TYR A 155 5.59 -10.58 -20.22
CA TYR A 155 4.31 -9.95 -20.49
C TYR A 155 3.92 -8.94 -19.41
N VAL A 156 3.38 -7.82 -19.87
CA VAL A 156 2.63 -6.86 -19.06
C VAL A 156 1.17 -6.94 -19.52
N GLU A 157 0.27 -7.17 -18.57
CA GLU A 157 -1.17 -7.28 -18.79
C GLU A 157 -1.89 -6.06 -18.20
N SER A 158 -3.00 -5.66 -18.83
CA SER A 158 -3.88 -4.64 -18.26
C SER A 158 -4.93 -5.29 -17.36
N ALA A 159 -5.07 -4.82 -16.13
CA ALA A 159 -6.19 -5.18 -15.27
C ALA A 159 -7.47 -4.48 -15.77
N LYS A 160 -8.61 -5.18 -15.68
CA LYS A 160 -9.95 -4.64 -15.96
C LYS A 160 -10.42 -3.66 -14.88
N GLY A 161 -9.94 -3.91 -13.67
CA GLY A 161 -10.35 -3.24 -12.45
C GLY A 161 -9.71 -3.91 -11.25
N VAL A 162 -9.96 -3.36 -10.09
CA VAL A 162 -9.46 -3.88 -8.82
C VAL A 162 -10.59 -3.90 -7.81
N ILE A 163 -10.70 -5.01 -7.09
CA ILE A 163 -11.55 -5.12 -5.91
C ILE A 163 -10.66 -4.89 -4.69
N ALA A 164 -10.99 -3.90 -3.87
CA ALA A 164 -10.41 -3.76 -2.54
C ALA A 164 -11.25 -4.57 -1.56
N ALA A 165 -10.72 -5.69 -1.08
CA ALA A 165 -11.27 -6.46 0.03
C ALA A 165 -10.70 -5.90 1.34
N LEU A 166 -11.41 -4.97 1.94
CA LEU A 166 -11.02 -4.29 3.18
C LEU A 166 -11.40 -5.14 4.39
N THR A 167 -10.42 -5.46 5.23
CA THR A 167 -10.65 -6.02 6.58
C THR A 167 -10.28 -4.97 7.62
N ILE A 168 -11.17 -4.72 8.58
CA ILE A 168 -10.90 -3.88 9.76
C ILE A 168 -10.89 -4.77 11.00
N ASN A 169 -9.80 -4.70 11.77
CA ASN A 169 -9.69 -5.34 13.08
C ASN A 169 -9.62 -4.28 14.17
N VAL A 170 -10.39 -4.43 15.23
CA VAL A 170 -10.37 -3.53 16.39
C VAL A 170 -10.27 -4.33 17.68
N GLY A 171 -9.42 -3.89 18.60
CA GLY A 171 -9.31 -4.52 19.91
C GLY A 171 -8.19 -3.97 20.78
N THR A 172 -7.59 -4.84 21.60
CA THR A 172 -6.57 -4.45 22.57
C THR A 172 -5.27 -5.25 22.40
N LYS A 173 -4.14 -4.54 22.37
CA LYS A 173 -2.80 -5.12 22.55
C LYS A 173 -2.26 -4.78 23.94
N LYS A 174 -1.80 -5.79 24.67
CA LYS A 174 -1.13 -5.62 25.98
C LYS A 174 0.30 -5.11 25.84
N ALA A 175 0.97 -5.48 24.76
CA ALA A 175 2.32 -5.06 24.40
C ALA A 175 2.34 -4.75 22.89
N SER A 176 3.20 -3.82 22.46
CA SER A 176 3.27 -3.38 21.05
C SER A 176 3.52 -4.52 20.05
N LYS A 177 4.29 -5.54 20.46
CA LYS A 177 4.57 -6.75 19.67
C LYS A 177 3.77 -7.99 20.11
N GLY A 178 2.78 -7.79 20.98
CA GLY A 178 1.94 -8.88 21.50
C GLY A 178 0.75 -9.21 20.58
N PRO A 179 0.07 -10.33 20.84
CA PRO A 179 -1.15 -10.69 20.10
C PRO A 179 -2.24 -9.63 20.32
N LEU A 180 -3.03 -9.40 19.27
CA LEU A 180 -4.26 -8.61 19.36
C LEU A 180 -5.34 -9.45 20.04
N ILE A 181 -5.91 -8.94 21.12
CA ILE A 181 -7.18 -9.42 21.66
C ILE A 181 -8.26 -8.77 20.80
N LEU A 182 -8.78 -9.53 19.84
CA LEU A 182 -9.76 -9.05 18.86
C LEU A 182 -11.14 -8.88 19.51
N TYR A 183 -11.70 -7.67 19.44
CA TYR A 183 -13.07 -7.42 19.87
C TYR A 183 -14.05 -7.51 18.70
N ARG A 184 -13.65 -6.96 17.55
CA ARG A 184 -14.47 -6.96 16.35
C ARG A 184 -13.61 -7.03 15.10
N GLN A 185 -14.14 -7.75 14.11
CA GLN A 185 -13.64 -7.75 12.74
C GLN A 185 -14.83 -7.58 11.80
N ASP A 186 -14.66 -6.74 10.79
CA ASP A 186 -15.62 -6.57 9.69
C ASP A 186 -14.88 -6.57 8.35
N HIS A 187 -15.62 -6.96 7.30
CA HIS A 187 -15.12 -7.06 5.94
C HIS A 187 -16.03 -6.27 4.99
N SER A 188 -15.41 -5.54 4.07
CA SER A 188 -16.09 -4.76 3.04
C SER A 188 -15.41 -4.95 1.70
N ASN A 189 -16.16 -4.84 0.62
CA ASN A 189 -15.62 -5.00 -0.73
C ASN A 189 -16.02 -3.81 -1.60
N PHE A 190 -15.04 -3.22 -2.28
CA PHE A 190 -15.24 -2.08 -3.16
C PHE A 190 -14.59 -2.33 -4.51
N TYR A 191 -15.25 -1.91 -5.60
CA TYR A 191 -14.69 -1.97 -6.94
C TYR A 191 -14.13 -0.60 -7.34
N PHE A 192 -12.94 -0.59 -7.92
CA PHE A 192 -12.31 0.57 -8.55
C PHE A 192 -11.86 0.22 -9.97
N ASN A 193 -11.77 1.22 -10.85
CA ASN A 193 -11.37 0.99 -12.24
C ASN A 193 -9.87 0.71 -12.37
N ASN A 194 -9.05 1.21 -11.44
CA ASN A 194 -7.62 0.94 -11.37
C ASN A 194 -7.10 1.16 -9.94
N ASN A 195 -5.90 0.68 -9.66
CA ASN A 195 -5.26 0.80 -8.36
C ASN A 195 -4.89 2.25 -8.02
N LEU A 196 -4.64 3.13 -9.00
CA LEU A 196 -4.48 4.55 -8.68
C LEU A 196 -5.75 5.16 -8.08
N GLU A 197 -6.94 4.82 -8.61
CA GLU A 197 -8.23 5.26 -8.06
C GLU A 197 -8.48 4.71 -6.65
N LEU A 198 -8.25 3.39 -6.45
CA LEU A 198 -8.26 2.77 -5.12
C LEU A 198 -7.40 3.57 -4.14
N ARG A 199 -6.23 4.04 -4.60
CA ARG A 199 -5.32 4.79 -3.76
C ARG A 199 -5.77 6.21 -3.46
N THR A 200 -6.23 6.94 -4.46
CA THR A 200 -6.69 8.33 -4.30
C THR A 200 -7.95 8.41 -3.46
N GLU A 201 -8.75 7.35 -3.45
CA GLU A 201 -9.97 7.26 -2.65
C GLU A 201 -9.71 6.55 -1.32
N LEU A 202 -9.67 5.22 -1.30
CA LEU A 202 -9.63 4.43 -0.06
C LEU A 202 -8.33 4.62 0.73
N VAL A 203 -7.16 4.48 0.09
CA VAL A 203 -5.88 4.58 0.82
C VAL A 203 -5.64 5.99 1.34
N ASN A 204 -5.98 7.01 0.57
CA ASN A 204 -5.87 8.39 1.02
C ASN A 204 -6.81 8.66 2.21
N ASP A 205 -8.03 8.13 2.17
CA ASP A 205 -9.00 8.25 3.27
C ASP A 205 -8.53 7.52 4.54
N ILE A 206 -7.93 6.33 4.40
CA ILE A 206 -7.25 5.65 5.52
C ILE A 206 -6.15 6.56 6.10
N ARG A 207 -5.30 7.15 5.27
CA ARG A 207 -4.21 8.02 5.74
C ARG A 207 -4.72 9.28 6.45
N GLN A 208 -5.85 9.82 6.02
CA GLN A 208 -6.39 11.06 6.55
C GLN A 208 -7.23 10.84 7.82
N HIS A 209 -8.14 9.86 7.81
CA HIS A 209 -9.18 9.77 8.84
C HIS A 209 -9.06 8.53 9.76
N PHE A 210 -8.50 7.41 9.30
CA PHE A 210 -8.36 6.19 10.15
C PHE A 210 -7.40 6.37 11.34
N PHE A 211 -6.47 7.33 11.23
CA PHE A 211 -5.53 7.68 12.28
C PHE A 211 -5.99 8.85 13.16
N SER A 212 -7.17 9.42 12.88
CA SER A 212 -7.70 10.54 13.65
C SER A 212 -8.16 10.10 15.04
N THR A 213 -8.06 11.03 15.98
CA THR A 213 -8.68 10.93 17.32
C THR A 213 -9.95 11.77 17.42
N ASP A 214 -10.31 12.49 16.36
CA ASP A 214 -11.58 13.21 16.27
C ASP A 214 -12.70 12.20 15.98
N PRO A 215 -13.73 12.08 16.84
CA PRO A 215 -14.84 11.18 16.60
C PRO A 215 -15.57 11.46 15.28
N ASP A 216 -15.71 12.72 14.87
CA ASP A 216 -16.48 13.05 13.67
C ASP A 216 -15.74 12.59 12.40
N GLU A 217 -14.42 12.59 12.41
CA GLU A 217 -13.59 12.10 11.31
C GLU A 217 -13.51 10.56 11.30
N LEU A 218 -13.15 9.96 12.45
CA LEU A 218 -12.94 8.51 12.52
C LEU A 218 -14.26 7.75 12.33
N LEU A 219 -15.36 8.17 12.96
CA LEU A 219 -16.63 7.47 12.84
C LEU A 219 -17.23 7.60 11.43
N ALA A 220 -17.04 8.74 10.76
CA ALA A 220 -17.44 8.92 9.36
C ALA A 220 -16.64 8.00 8.42
N PHE A 221 -15.35 7.77 8.68
CA PHE A 221 -14.56 6.78 7.95
C PHE A 221 -15.18 5.38 8.05
N PHE A 222 -15.59 4.96 9.26
CA PHE A 222 -16.26 3.68 9.47
C PHE A 222 -17.59 3.60 8.72
N ASP A 223 -18.43 4.64 8.78
CA ASP A 223 -19.70 4.69 8.06
C ASP A 223 -19.53 4.53 6.54
N LYS A 224 -18.46 5.13 5.99
CA LYS A 224 -18.17 5.10 4.55
C LYS A 224 -17.62 3.75 4.08
N TRP A 225 -16.65 3.18 4.80
CA TRP A 225 -15.86 2.04 4.31
C TRP A 225 -16.16 0.71 4.98
N VAL A 226 -16.88 0.69 6.09
CA VAL A 226 -17.18 -0.56 6.82
C VAL A 226 -18.61 -1.02 6.52
N PHE A 227 -19.62 -0.31 7.02
CA PHE A 227 -21.02 -0.49 6.59
C PHE A 227 -21.83 0.75 6.99
N PRO A 228 -23.01 0.98 6.40
CA PRO A 228 -23.85 2.12 6.79
C PRO A 228 -24.18 2.11 8.30
N ASN A 229 -23.89 3.22 8.98
CA ASN A 229 -24.01 3.38 10.45
C ASN A 229 -22.98 2.60 11.29
N ALA A 230 -21.89 2.14 10.69
CA ALA A 230 -20.78 1.52 11.42
C ALA A 230 -20.16 2.45 12.47
N GLY A 231 -20.11 3.76 12.25
CA GLY A 231 -19.60 4.72 13.22
C GLY A 231 -20.35 4.65 14.56
N SER A 232 -21.69 4.63 14.51
CA SER A 232 -22.52 4.47 15.72
C SER A 232 -22.27 3.13 16.43
N PHE A 233 -22.09 2.05 15.67
CA PHE A 233 -21.81 0.73 16.22
C PHE A 233 -20.40 0.64 16.85
N TYR A 234 -19.40 1.19 16.16
CA TYR A 234 -18.00 1.14 16.56
C TYR A 234 -17.63 2.14 17.65
N GLN A 235 -18.42 3.20 17.87
CA GLN A 235 -18.11 4.22 18.87
C GLN A 235 -17.71 3.62 20.23
N ARG A 236 -18.53 2.71 20.79
CA ARG A 236 -18.21 2.08 22.08
C ARG A 236 -17.00 1.14 21.99
N ILE A 237 -16.87 0.40 20.90
CA ILE A 237 -15.75 -0.53 20.67
C ILE A 237 -14.44 0.24 20.65
N LEU A 238 -14.40 1.39 19.97
CA LEU A 238 -13.22 2.25 19.84
C LEU A 238 -12.82 2.89 21.18
N MET A 239 -13.79 3.28 22.01
CA MET A 239 -13.54 3.78 23.37
C MET A 239 -12.91 2.72 24.29
N ASP A 240 -13.24 1.44 24.08
CA ASP A 240 -12.70 0.34 24.89
C ASP A 240 -11.41 -0.27 24.26
N SER A 241 -11.06 0.10 23.02
CA SER A 241 -9.94 -0.46 22.25
C SER A 241 -8.71 0.44 22.29
N ASN A 242 -7.52 -0.14 22.12
CA ASN A 242 -6.26 0.61 22.06
C ASN A 242 -5.45 0.32 20.79
N TYR A 243 -6.02 -0.45 19.86
CA TYR A 243 -5.35 -0.87 18.65
C TYR A 243 -6.35 -1.18 17.53
N MET A 244 -6.02 -0.75 16.31
CA MET A 244 -6.78 -1.05 15.10
C MET A 244 -5.88 -1.44 13.94
N GLU A 245 -6.41 -2.26 13.03
CA GLU A 245 -5.75 -2.59 11.76
C GLU A 245 -6.73 -2.42 10.59
N ALA A 246 -6.23 -1.92 9.47
CA ALA A 246 -6.94 -1.90 8.19
C ALA A 246 -6.11 -2.63 7.12
N GLN A 247 -6.70 -3.64 6.48
CA GLN A 247 -6.06 -4.49 5.47
C GLN A 247 -6.84 -4.38 4.16
N PRO A 248 -6.50 -3.42 3.27
CA PRO A 248 -7.13 -3.31 1.96
C PRO A 248 -6.42 -4.25 0.97
N GLU A 249 -6.89 -5.50 0.88
CA GLU A 249 -6.33 -6.45 -0.09
C GLU A 249 -6.79 -6.09 -1.51
N ALA A 250 -5.83 -5.84 -2.40
CA ALA A 250 -6.09 -5.52 -3.81
C ALA A 250 -6.16 -6.80 -4.65
N ILE A 251 -7.37 -7.09 -5.16
CA ILE A 251 -7.66 -8.22 -6.02
C ILE A 251 -7.89 -7.70 -7.44
N PHE A 252 -6.92 -7.88 -8.32
CA PHE A 252 -6.97 -7.42 -9.70
C PHE A 252 -7.76 -8.39 -10.57
N LEU A 253 -8.70 -7.84 -11.34
CA LEU A 253 -9.50 -8.60 -12.30
C LEU A 253 -8.81 -8.58 -13.66
N MET A 254 -8.63 -9.75 -14.28
CA MET A 254 -7.83 -9.91 -15.50
C MET A 254 -8.66 -10.40 -16.69
N ASP A 255 -8.15 -10.22 -17.90
CA ASP A 255 -8.72 -10.81 -19.12
C ASP A 255 -8.35 -12.29 -19.29
N ASN A 256 -7.09 -12.63 -19.02
CA ASN A 256 -6.55 -13.97 -19.25
C ASN A 256 -6.51 -14.77 -17.95
N GLU A 257 -6.60 -16.10 -18.09
CA GLU A 257 -6.40 -17.02 -16.96
C GLU A 257 -4.96 -16.96 -16.41
N PRO A 258 -4.76 -16.99 -15.06
CA PRO A 258 -5.81 -16.94 -14.05
C PRO A 258 -6.56 -15.60 -14.07
N ASN A 259 -7.89 -15.60 -14.05
CA ASN A 259 -8.67 -14.36 -14.19
C ASN A 259 -8.59 -13.38 -13.00
N LEU A 260 -7.90 -13.78 -11.93
CA LEU A 260 -7.59 -12.96 -10.77
C LEU A 260 -6.08 -12.88 -10.55
N PHE A 261 -5.62 -11.73 -10.06
CA PHE A 261 -4.27 -11.56 -9.55
C PHE A 261 -4.30 -10.86 -8.19
N VAL A 262 -3.68 -11.47 -7.20
CA VAL A 262 -3.45 -10.87 -5.88
C VAL A 262 -1.95 -10.86 -5.66
N SER A 263 -1.38 -9.69 -5.40
CA SER A 263 0.06 -9.59 -5.17
C SER A 263 0.44 -10.35 -3.89
N ASN A 264 1.57 -11.06 -3.94
CA ASN A 264 2.16 -11.66 -2.75
C ASN A 264 2.65 -10.62 -1.74
N LEU A 265 2.81 -9.36 -2.17
CA LEU A 265 3.15 -8.24 -1.30
C LEU A 265 1.89 -7.66 -0.70
N LYS A 266 1.57 -8.12 0.51
CA LYS A 266 0.47 -7.55 1.29
C LYS A 266 1.01 -6.45 2.18
N TYR A 267 0.20 -5.44 2.43
CA TYR A 267 0.47 -4.44 3.44
C TYR A 267 -0.80 -4.18 4.24
N TYR A 268 -0.63 -3.65 5.44
CA TYR A 268 -1.73 -3.22 6.27
C TYR A 268 -1.39 -1.94 7.02
N TYR A 269 -2.43 -1.22 7.41
CA TYR A 269 -2.34 -0.04 8.26
C TYR A 269 -2.55 -0.45 9.71
N SER A 270 -1.64 -0.09 10.60
CA SER A 270 -1.79 -0.30 12.03
C SER A 270 -1.88 1.02 12.77
N ASN A 271 -2.94 1.19 13.56
CA ASN A 271 -3.09 2.34 14.45
C ASN A 271 -2.93 1.89 15.91
N ASN A 272 -1.81 2.26 16.53
CA ASN A 272 -1.56 2.01 17.95
C ASN A 272 -2.09 3.17 18.80
N CYS A 273 -3.38 3.15 19.08
CA CYS A 273 -4.06 4.18 19.87
C CYS A 273 -3.58 4.27 21.32
N ALA A 274 -2.85 3.27 21.84
CA ALA A 274 -2.28 3.31 23.19
C ALA A 274 -1.33 4.51 23.41
N THR A 275 -0.83 5.14 22.33
CA THR A 275 -0.02 6.36 22.39
C THR A 275 -0.84 7.65 22.52
N ASN A 276 -2.17 7.58 22.37
CA ASN A 276 -3.06 8.72 22.52
C ASN A 276 -3.19 9.13 24.01
N PRO A 277 -3.59 10.37 24.33
CA PRO A 277 -3.76 10.82 25.71
C PRO A 277 -4.73 9.97 26.54
N ASN A 278 -5.83 9.51 25.92
CA ASN A 278 -6.82 8.60 26.51
C ASN A 278 -6.34 7.14 26.54
N LYS A 279 -5.24 6.79 25.84
CA LYS A 279 -4.74 5.43 25.59
C LYS A 279 -5.71 4.51 24.84
N HIS A 280 -6.74 5.08 24.24
CA HIS A 280 -7.79 4.41 23.51
C HIS A 280 -7.97 5.03 22.13
N CYS A 281 -8.73 4.39 21.25
CA CYS A 281 -8.93 4.92 19.89
C CYS A 281 -9.92 6.09 19.86
N LEU A 282 -10.84 6.17 20.82
CA LEU A 282 -11.69 7.33 21.12
C LEU A 282 -11.74 7.58 22.63
#